data_AF-R7LNH3-F1
#
_entry.id   AF-R7LNH3-F1
#
_cell.length_a   1.000
_cell.length_b   1.000
_cell.length_c   1.000
_cell.angle_alpha   90.00
_cell.angle_beta   90.00
_cell.angle_gamma   90.00
#
_symmetry.space_group_name_H-M   'P 1'
#
loop_
_entity.id
_entity.type
_entity.pdbx_description
1 polymer ?
#
loop_
_entity_poly.entity_id
_entity_poly.type
_entity_poly.pdbx_seq_one_letter_code
_entity_poly.pdbx_strand_id
1 'polypeptide(L)'
;MDEKELKEKFEEIYNKKIMRKLAPLERERISQAEVFKVCITCAIIFFIAVLVVGLFIKFLESGPALILTLIGCFVLSIVFMFIAGNIQKKFCDRIKSQLLTDLLFLFGNFSIYKNEIITLKEIKNTGLFPNANTKNDDDRIGGTYKGMNVFLVETELSQQDESRDIKGRRYSSSVQVFKGLILKTVLNKKYNGRTIIKQRALNTEDRMKAFKSEAEEEFGSEISQAAVNSPIINTISNLISAKENSPLRNIGIINGNLTLNTTGLSEFKPPKGLEEVILEDSEFNKSYAVFSNDQVEARYLITPAFMERLKKIREVFGAYNVHCVFEDNYITLFLETGRDFFEVGNINTTLCNKKNYEKIFRELVSIFNLIHYFKLDKKLGL
;
A
#
# COMPACT_ATOMS: atom_id res chain seq x y z
N MET A 1 13.39 -18.93 -11.00
CA MET A 1 14.15 -19.33 -9.80
C MET A 1 13.24 -20.27 -9.04
N ASP A 2 13.71 -21.47 -8.73
CA ASP A 2 12.96 -22.35 -7.83
C ASP A 2 13.00 -21.81 -6.38
N GLU A 3 12.12 -22.31 -5.51
CA GLU A 3 12.00 -21.81 -4.14
C GLU A 3 13.23 -22.10 -3.26
N LYS A 4 14.01 -23.13 -3.62
CA LYS A 4 15.23 -23.52 -2.89
C LYS A 4 16.39 -22.58 -3.21
N GLU A 5 16.64 -22.33 -4.50
CA GLU A 5 17.62 -21.36 -4.99
C GLU A 5 17.31 -19.95 -4.45
N LEU A 6 16.01 -19.63 -4.35
CA LEU A 6 15.55 -18.39 -3.77
C LEU A 6 15.95 -18.24 -2.30
N LYS A 7 15.68 -19.27 -1.50
CA LYS A 7 16.01 -19.30 -0.08
C LYS A 7 17.52 -19.25 0.14
N GLU A 8 18.30 -19.99 -0.64
CA GLU A 8 19.76 -19.99 -0.56
C GLU A 8 20.35 -18.61 -0.84
N LYS A 9 19.86 -17.91 -1.89
CA LYS A 9 20.28 -16.54 -2.17
C LYS A 9 19.92 -15.60 -1.02
N PHE A 10 18.68 -15.66 -0.52
CA PHE A 10 18.28 -14.84 0.62
C PHE A 10 19.22 -15.02 1.82
N GLU A 11 19.48 -16.27 2.21
CA GLU A 11 20.37 -16.58 3.34
C GLU A 11 21.78 -16.03 3.13
N GLU A 12 22.33 -16.16 1.93
CA GLU A 12 23.66 -15.64 1.62
C GLU A 12 23.73 -14.12 1.87
N ILE A 13 22.74 -13.38 1.40
CA ILE A 13 22.75 -11.92 1.44
C ILE A 13 22.39 -11.40 2.82
N TYR A 14 21.41 -12.04 3.46
CA TYR A 14 21.06 -11.73 4.83
C TYR A 14 22.28 -11.85 5.75
N ASN A 15 23.02 -12.95 5.65
CA ASN A 15 24.19 -13.20 6.50
C ASN A 15 25.41 -12.35 6.11
N LYS A 16 25.68 -12.15 4.81
CA LYS A 16 26.88 -11.41 4.35
C LYS A 16 26.74 -9.89 4.44
N LYS A 17 25.55 -9.33 4.14
CA LYS A 17 25.35 -7.88 4.03
C LYS A 17 24.46 -7.33 5.15
N ILE A 18 23.22 -7.82 5.26
CA ILE A 18 22.20 -7.24 6.14
C ILE A 18 22.62 -7.39 7.60
N MET A 19 22.95 -8.60 8.04
CA MET A 19 23.30 -8.91 9.44
C MET A 19 24.46 -8.07 9.97
N ARG A 20 25.44 -7.72 9.11
CA ARG A 20 26.57 -6.86 9.50
C ARG A 20 26.15 -5.42 9.79
N LYS A 21 25.10 -4.94 9.12
CA LYS A 21 24.52 -3.60 9.31
C LYS A 21 23.48 -3.56 10.44
N LEU A 22 22.87 -4.70 10.81
CA LEU A 22 21.83 -4.73 11.84
C LEU A 22 22.33 -4.30 13.21
N ALA A 23 23.45 -4.82 13.68
CA ALA A 23 23.95 -4.52 15.04
C ALA A 23 24.18 -3.01 15.30
N PRO A 24 24.86 -2.24 14.43
CA PRO A 24 25.00 -0.79 14.64
C PRO A 24 23.66 -0.05 14.50
N LEU A 25 22.79 -0.44 13.55
CA LEU A 25 21.49 0.20 13.35
C LEU A 25 20.52 -0.06 14.52
N GLU A 26 20.55 -1.25 15.11
CA GLU A 26 19.72 -1.59 16.28
C GLU A 26 20.18 -0.83 17.53
N ARG A 27 21.49 -0.61 17.70
CA ARG A 27 21.99 0.26 18.78
C ARG A 27 21.53 1.70 18.60
N GLU A 28 21.61 2.22 17.37
CA GLU A 28 21.08 3.55 17.04
C GLU A 28 19.58 3.63 17.31
N ARG A 29 18.82 2.60 16.90
CA ARG A 29 17.38 2.50 17.17
C ARG A 29 17.07 2.63 18.65
N ILE A 30 17.74 1.83 19.50
CA ILE A 30 17.48 1.82 20.94
C ILE A 30 17.72 3.21 21.53
N SER A 31 18.82 3.87 21.14
CA SER A 31 19.11 5.24 21.59
C SER A 31 18.04 6.24 21.14
N GLN A 32 17.63 6.21 19.88
CA GLN A 32 16.61 7.12 19.35
C GLN A 32 15.21 6.81 19.90
N ALA A 33 14.91 5.54 20.17
CA ALA A 33 13.64 5.08 20.73
C ALA A 33 13.44 5.60 22.15
N GLU A 34 14.49 5.67 22.97
CA GLU A 34 14.40 6.28 24.29
C GLU A 34 14.08 7.79 24.21
N VAL A 35 14.73 8.51 23.30
CA VAL A 35 14.41 9.94 23.06
C VAL A 35 12.99 10.11 22.55
N PHE A 36 12.58 9.27 21.59
CA PHE A 36 11.23 9.25 21.04
C PHE A 36 10.18 9.04 22.14
N LYS A 37 10.37 8.04 23.01
CA LYS A 37 9.48 7.77 24.14
C LYS A 37 9.36 8.98 25.07
N VAL A 38 10.49 9.59 25.44
CA VAL A 38 10.49 10.80 26.29
C VAL A 38 9.70 11.93 25.64
N CYS A 39 9.90 12.20 24.35
CA CYS A 39 9.12 13.21 23.63
C CYS A 39 7.62 12.91 23.65
N ILE A 40 7.21 11.67 23.36
CA ILE A 40 5.80 11.27 23.40
C ILE A 40 5.22 11.40 24.82
N THR A 41 5.96 10.98 25.85
CA THR A 41 5.53 11.13 27.25
C THR A 41 5.34 12.60 27.63
N CYS A 42 6.28 13.48 27.27
CA CYS A 42 6.13 14.92 27.47
C CYS A 42 4.92 15.48 26.73
N ALA A 43 4.72 15.11 25.46
CA ALA A 43 3.57 15.56 24.67
C ALA A 43 2.24 15.18 25.33
N ILE A 44 2.12 13.95 25.83
CA ILE A 44 0.92 13.44 26.52
C ILE A 44 0.70 14.19 27.84
N ILE A 45 1.75 14.42 28.63
CA ILE A 45 1.64 15.15 29.91
C ILE A 45 1.08 16.56 29.68
N PHE A 46 1.63 17.31 28.73
CA PHE A 46 1.12 18.64 28.41
C PHE A 46 -0.30 18.62 27.87
N PHE A 47 -0.65 17.64 27.05
CA PHE A 47 -2.01 17.49 26.53
C PHE A 47 -3.02 17.16 27.63
N ILE A 48 -2.70 16.23 28.54
CA ILE A 48 -3.54 15.88 29.68
C ILE A 48 -3.69 17.08 30.61
N ALA A 49 -2.63 17.85 30.86
CA ALA A 49 -2.71 19.07 31.67
C ALA A 49 -3.73 20.08 31.10
N VAL A 50 -3.75 20.25 29.77
CA VAL A 50 -4.74 21.10 29.09
C VAL A 50 -6.16 20.55 29.28
N LEU A 51 -6.37 19.25 29.12
CA LEU A 51 -7.69 18.63 29.31
C LEU A 51 -8.20 18.76 30.75
N VAL A 52 -7.36 18.45 31.74
CA VAL A 52 -7.73 18.52 33.16
C VAL A 52 -8.10 19.96 33.53
N VAL A 53 -7.25 20.94 33.24
CA VAL A 53 -7.55 22.35 33.56
C VAL A 53 -8.77 22.85 32.78
N GLY A 54 -8.94 22.40 31.52
CA GLY A 54 -10.11 22.71 30.71
C GLY A 54 -11.43 22.23 31.31
N LEU A 55 -11.45 21.04 31.94
CA LEU A 55 -12.65 20.50 32.61
C LEU A 55 -13.07 21.35 33.82
N PHE A 56 -12.11 21.89 34.56
CA PHE A 56 -12.36 22.69 35.75
C PHE A 56 -12.48 24.20 35.47
N ILE A 57 -12.35 24.66 34.22
CA ILE A 57 -12.27 26.08 33.89
C ILE A 57 -13.49 26.90 34.33
N LYS A 58 -14.68 26.26 34.43
CA LYS A 58 -15.92 26.88 34.94
C LYS A 58 -15.92 27.10 36.45
N PHE A 59 -15.08 26.37 37.19
CA PHE A 59 -14.96 26.42 38.65
C PHE A 59 -13.78 27.30 39.12
N LEU A 60 -12.87 27.66 38.21
CA LEU A 60 -11.81 28.63 38.48
C LEU A 60 -12.25 30.04 38.05
N GLU A 61 -11.98 31.05 38.89
CA GLU A 61 -12.00 32.45 38.46
C GLU A 61 -10.93 32.64 37.36
N SER A 62 -11.36 32.58 36.10
CA SER A 62 -10.45 32.49 34.96
C SER A 62 -10.04 33.87 34.46
N GLY A 63 -8.82 34.28 34.83
CA GLY A 63 -8.14 35.42 34.22
C GLY A 63 -7.45 35.06 32.88
N PRO A 64 -7.09 36.07 32.06
CA PRO A 64 -6.42 35.87 30.76
C PRO A 64 -5.09 35.10 30.87
N ALA A 65 -4.42 35.14 32.02
CA ALA A 65 -3.16 34.41 32.27
C ALA A 65 -3.33 32.88 32.25
N LEU A 66 -4.48 32.37 32.70
CA LEU A 66 -4.75 30.92 32.69
C LEU A 66 -4.94 30.41 31.25
N ILE A 67 -5.65 31.18 30.43
CA ILE A 67 -5.86 30.87 29.00
C ILE A 67 -4.52 30.86 28.25
N LEU A 68 -3.65 31.85 28.50
CA LEU A 68 -2.34 31.92 27.85
C LEU A 68 -1.43 30.73 28.24
N THR A 69 -1.48 30.31 29.51
CA THR A 69 -0.77 29.10 29.98
C THR A 69 -1.26 27.83 29.29
N LEU A 70 -2.58 27.66 29.14
CA LEU A 70 -3.16 26.51 28.43
C LEU A 70 -2.72 26.44 26.96
N ILE A 71 -2.71 27.59 26.29
CA ILE A 71 -2.19 27.70 24.92
C ILE A 71 -0.72 27.29 24.87
N GLY A 72 0.09 27.78 25.82
CA GLY A 72 1.51 27.40 25.93
C GLY A 72 1.73 25.89 26.09
N CYS A 73 0.97 25.23 26.98
CA CYS A 73 1.02 23.78 27.16
C CYS A 73 0.60 23.04 25.88
N PHE A 74 -0.46 23.49 25.20
CA PHE A 74 -0.90 22.88 23.95
C PHE A 74 0.16 23.00 22.85
N VAL A 75 0.79 24.17 22.71
CA VAL A 75 1.90 24.38 21.77
C VAL A 75 3.09 23.47 22.10
N LEU A 76 3.47 23.35 23.38
CA LEU A 76 4.53 22.43 23.81
C LEU A 76 4.21 20.98 23.45
N SER A 77 2.96 20.54 23.64
CA SER A 77 2.53 19.20 23.25
C SER A 77 2.74 18.94 21.76
N ILE A 78 2.33 19.89 20.91
CA ILE A 78 2.55 19.80 19.45
C ILE A 78 4.04 19.77 19.10
N VAL A 79 4.86 20.61 19.74
CA VAL A 79 6.30 20.66 19.49
C VAL A 79 6.95 19.31 19.80
N PHE A 80 6.62 18.69 20.93
CA PHE A 80 7.14 17.37 21.28
C PHE A 80 6.69 16.28 20.31
N MET A 81 5.43 16.31 19.86
CA MET A 81 4.94 15.38 18.82
C MET A 81 5.70 15.56 17.50
N PHE A 82 5.98 16.81 17.09
CA PHE A 82 6.73 17.10 15.88
C PHE A 82 8.17 16.59 15.95
N ILE A 83 8.84 16.75 17.10
CA ILE A 83 10.19 16.22 17.33
C ILE A 83 10.17 14.68 17.24
N ALA A 84 9.22 14.02 17.92
CA ALA A 84 9.08 12.57 17.87
C ALA A 84 8.87 12.05 16.44
N GLY A 85 7.97 12.68 15.67
CA GLY A 85 7.74 12.34 14.27
C GLY A 85 8.99 12.50 13.39
N ASN A 86 9.78 13.56 13.61
CA ASN A 86 11.02 13.77 12.87
C ASN A 86 12.10 12.74 13.20
N ILE A 87 12.20 12.30 14.47
CA ILE A 87 13.14 11.24 14.87
C ILE A 87 12.78 9.94 14.15
N GLN A 88 11.51 9.53 14.23
CA GLN A 88 11.03 8.31 13.56
C GLN A 88 11.27 8.37 12.05
N LYS A 89 10.89 9.47 11.39
CA LYS A 89 11.06 9.62 9.94
C LYS A 89 12.53 9.51 9.52
N LYS A 90 13.42 10.25 10.18
CA LYS A 90 14.87 10.21 9.89
C LYS A 90 15.45 8.81 10.07
N PHE A 91 14.99 8.08 11.09
CA PHE A 91 15.43 6.73 11.34
C PHE A 91 14.96 5.76 10.25
N CYS A 92 13.67 5.78 9.92
CA CYS A 92 13.08 4.95 8.85
C CYS A 92 13.78 5.22 7.50
N ASP A 93 13.95 6.48 7.11
CA ASP A 93 14.66 6.87 5.87
C ASP A 93 16.09 6.29 5.82
N ARG A 94 16.79 6.33 6.95
CA ARG A 94 18.15 5.80 7.07
C ARG A 94 18.19 4.29 6.89
N ILE A 95 17.29 3.54 7.54
CA ILE A 95 17.25 2.08 7.40
C ILE A 95 16.85 1.69 5.98
N LYS A 96 15.84 2.33 5.39
CA LYS A 96 15.45 2.13 3.98
C LYS A 96 16.68 2.29 3.08
N SER A 97 17.42 3.39 3.20
CA SER A 97 18.61 3.63 2.38
C SER A 97 19.74 2.59 2.54
N GLN A 98 19.87 1.95 3.70
CA GLN A 98 20.96 1.02 3.97
C GLN A 98 20.62 -0.45 3.74
N LEU A 99 19.38 -0.85 4.06
CA LEU A 99 18.94 -2.24 4.05
C LEU A 99 18.09 -2.57 2.81
N LEU A 100 17.15 -1.70 2.44
CA LEU A 100 16.31 -1.93 1.25
C LEU A 100 17.16 -1.89 -0.02
N THR A 101 18.10 -0.96 -0.13
CA THR A 101 19.00 -0.87 -1.29
C THR A 101 19.85 -2.13 -1.46
N ASP A 102 20.30 -2.76 -0.37
CA ASP A 102 21.04 -4.03 -0.43
C ASP A 102 20.16 -5.19 -0.94
N LEU A 103 18.88 -5.21 -0.56
CA LEU A 103 17.90 -6.18 -1.07
C LEU A 103 17.57 -5.95 -2.55
N LEU A 104 17.46 -4.70 -2.97
CA LEU A 104 17.18 -4.35 -4.37
C LEU A 104 18.38 -4.64 -5.29
N PHE A 105 19.60 -4.47 -4.81
CA PHE A 105 20.84 -4.71 -5.57
C PHE A 105 20.93 -6.12 -6.16
N LEU A 106 20.20 -7.08 -5.60
CA LEU A 106 20.15 -8.47 -6.03
C LEU A 106 19.45 -8.67 -7.36
N PHE A 107 18.52 -7.77 -7.65
CA PHE A 107 17.71 -7.82 -8.85
C PHE A 107 18.30 -6.89 -9.91
N GLY A 108 18.99 -5.82 -9.51
CA GLY A 108 19.73 -4.98 -10.43
C GLY A 108 20.11 -3.64 -9.81
N ASN A 109 20.45 -2.70 -10.67
CA ASN A 109 20.82 -1.35 -10.25
C ASN A 109 19.54 -0.54 -10.01
N PHE A 110 19.17 -0.38 -8.75
CA PHE A 110 18.01 0.39 -8.30
C PHE A 110 18.43 1.57 -7.44
N SER A 111 17.63 2.63 -7.50
CA SER A 111 17.82 3.87 -6.77
C SER A 111 16.48 4.44 -6.32
N ILE A 112 16.51 5.20 -5.23
CA ILE A 112 15.33 5.89 -4.69
C ILE A 112 15.30 7.30 -5.28
N TYR A 113 14.16 7.72 -5.80
CA TYR A 113 13.94 8.99 -6.47
C TYR A 113 13.17 9.97 -5.58
N LYS A 114 13.55 11.25 -5.63
CA LYS A 114 12.80 12.33 -4.97
C LYS A 114 11.70 12.91 -5.83
N ASN A 115 11.87 12.85 -7.15
CA ASN A 115 10.92 13.41 -8.10
C ASN A 115 9.90 12.37 -8.52
N GLU A 116 8.72 12.84 -8.95
CA GLU A 116 7.68 11.98 -9.51
C GLU A 116 8.19 11.19 -10.73
N ILE A 117 7.90 9.89 -10.75
CA ILE A 117 8.25 8.98 -11.86
C ILE A 117 7.02 8.69 -12.73
N ILE A 118 5.89 8.39 -12.10
CA ILE A 118 4.61 8.08 -12.76
C ILE A 118 3.65 9.21 -12.42
N THR A 119 3.18 9.94 -13.43
CA THR A 119 2.36 11.14 -13.22
C THR A 119 0.88 10.79 -12.95
N LEU A 120 0.17 11.65 -12.21
CA LEU A 120 -1.29 11.53 -12.07
C LEU A 120 -1.99 11.50 -13.43
N LYS A 121 -1.52 12.29 -14.42
CA LYS A 121 -2.07 12.29 -15.78
C LYS A 121 -1.94 10.92 -16.44
N GLU A 122 -0.78 10.29 -16.31
CA GLU A 122 -0.54 8.94 -16.83
C GLU A 122 -1.50 7.93 -16.19
N ILE A 123 -1.66 7.96 -14.86
CA ILE A 123 -2.60 7.09 -14.14
C ILE A 123 -4.03 7.31 -14.62
N LYS A 124 -4.47 8.56 -14.77
CA LYS A 124 -5.83 8.87 -15.25
C LYS A 124 -6.04 8.39 -16.69
N ASN A 125 -5.02 8.50 -17.54
CA ASN A 125 -5.09 8.04 -18.92
C ASN A 125 -5.32 6.53 -19.03
N THR A 126 -4.97 5.74 -18.01
CA THR A 126 -5.30 4.30 -17.96
C THR A 126 -6.80 4.03 -17.90
N GLY A 127 -7.61 5.00 -17.48
CA GLY A 127 -9.06 4.84 -17.30
C GLY A 127 -9.46 3.99 -16.09
N LEU A 128 -8.50 3.46 -15.31
CA LEU A 128 -8.78 2.70 -14.08
C LEU A 128 -9.23 3.62 -12.94
N PHE A 129 -8.67 4.83 -12.86
CA PHE A 129 -8.93 5.80 -11.80
C PHE A 129 -9.27 7.19 -12.37
N PRO A 130 -10.32 7.33 -13.20
CA PRO A 130 -10.58 8.56 -13.96
C PRO A 130 -10.90 9.77 -13.08
N ASN A 131 -11.47 9.53 -11.89
CA ASN A 131 -11.91 10.57 -10.97
C ASN A 131 -10.83 11.00 -9.97
N ALA A 132 -9.66 10.35 -9.98
CA ALA A 132 -8.54 10.75 -9.12
C ALA A 132 -8.13 12.20 -9.46
N ASN A 133 -7.95 13.01 -8.41
CA ASN A 133 -7.52 14.40 -8.53
C ASN A 133 -6.34 14.76 -7.63
N THR A 134 -6.04 13.94 -6.64
CA THR A 134 -4.88 14.07 -5.75
C THR A 134 -4.03 12.80 -5.83
N LYS A 135 -2.71 12.97 -5.79
CA LYS A 135 -1.73 11.89 -5.78
C LYS A 135 -0.62 12.20 -4.79
N ASN A 136 -0.28 11.23 -3.95
CA ASN A 136 0.85 11.29 -3.03
C ASN A 136 1.68 10.02 -3.21
N ASP A 137 3.00 10.16 -3.37
CA ASP A 137 3.88 8.98 -3.36
C ASP A 137 4.77 9.03 -2.12
N ASP A 138 4.92 7.88 -1.47
CA ASP A 138 5.86 7.70 -0.37
C ASP A 138 7.22 7.22 -0.92
N ASP A 139 7.30 5.96 -1.32
CA ASP A 139 8.52 5.38 -1.89
C ASP A 139 8.50 5.37 -3.42
N ARG A 140 9.57 5.92 -4.02
CA ARG A 140 9.79 5.93 -5.48
C ARG A 140 11.08 5.22 -5.82
N ILE A 141 11.00 3.99 -6.30
CA ILE A 141 12.16 3.17 -6.64
C ILE A 141 12.22 3.00 -8.16
N GLY A 142 13.38 3.25 -8.75
CA GLY A 142 13.59 3.09 -10.19
C GLY A 142 14.95 2.48 -10.49
N GLY A 143 15.02 1.67 -11.53
CA GLY A 143 16.25 0.99 -11.89
C GLY A 143 16.12 0.08 -13.10
N THR A 144 17.12 -0.76 -13.28
CA THR A 144 17.15 -1.72 -14.38
C THR A 144 17.22 -3.15 -13.85
N TYR A 145 16.27 -3.99 -14.26
CA TYR A 145 16.30 -5.44 -14.04
C TYR A 145 16.58 -6.13 -15.36
N LYS A 146 17.73 -6.82 -15.46
CA LYS A 146 18.06 -7.62 -16.65
C LYS A 146 17.95 -6.84 -17.99
N GLY A 147 18.17 -5.53 -17.98
CA GLY A 147 18.08 -4.62 -19.13
C GLY A 147 16.71 -3.96 -19.36
N MET A 148 15.70 -4.29 -18.56
CA MET A 148 14.38 -3.63 -18.59
C MET A 148 14.32 -2.54 -17.51
N ASN A 149 13.81 -1.36 -17.86
CA ASN A 149 13.56 -0.30 -16.89
C ASN A 149 12.36 -0.68 -16.03
N VAL A 150 12.52 -0.66 -14.72
CA VAL A 150 11.51 -1.03 -13.73
C VAL A 150 11.35 0.12 -12.74
N PHE A 151 10.10 0.48 -12.50
CA PHE A 151 9.70 1.50 -11.55
C PHE A 151 8.68 0.90 -10.57
N LEU A 152 8.90 1.13 -9.28
CA LEU A 152 8.05 0.71 -8.17
C LEU A 152 7.72 1.96 -7.38
N VAL A 153 6.45 2.34 -7.33
CA VAL A 153 6.00 3.58 -6.68
C VAL A 153 4.86 3.27 -5.73
N GLU A 154 5.10 3.44 -4.44
CA GLU A 154 4.02 3.40 -3.44
C GLU A 154 3.21 4.69 -3.53
N THR A 155 1.93 4.57 -3.87
CA THR A 155 1.06 5.68 -4.25
C THR A 155 -0.27 5.63 -3.52
N GLU A 156 -0.70 6.79 -3.05
CA GLU A 156 -2.05 7.06 -2.60
C GLU A 156 -2.74 8.02 -3.60
N LEU A 157 -3.92 7.63 -4.09
CA LEU A 157 -4.77 8.46 -4.94
C LEU A 157 -6.07 8.77 -4.21
N SER A 158 -6.49 10.02 -4.28
CA SER A 158 -7.74 10.48 -3.68
C SER A 158 -8.58 11.29 -4.66
N GLN A 159 -9.88 11.21 -4.47
CA GLN A 159 -10.90 12.01 -5.13
C GLN A 159 -11.51 12.95 -4.09
N GLN A 160 -11.46 14.25 -4.35
CA GLN A 160 -12.23 15.21 -3.58
C GLN A 160 -13.67 15.25 -4.08
N ASP A 161 -14.61 14.92 -3.20
CA ASP A 161 -16.04 15.07 -3.42
C ASP A 161 -16.52 16.37 -2.77
N GLU A 162 -17.16 17.22 -3.56
CA GLU A 162 -17.86 18.40 -3.04
C GLU A 162 -19.34 18.06 -2.83
N SER A 163 -19.79 18.16 -1.59
CA SER A 163 -21.21 18.08 -1.24
C SER A 163 -21.71 19.42 -0.72
N ARG A 164 -23.03 19.61 -0.77
CA ARG A 164 -23.70 20.78 -0.21
C ARG A 164 -24.77 20.33 0.77
N ASP A 165 -24.83 20.96 1.93
CA ASP A 165 -25.97 20.74 2.83
C ASP A 165 -27.22 21.49 2.34
N ILE A 166 -28.34 21.22 3.02
CA ILE A 166 -29.65 21.84 2.77
C ILE A 166 -29.58 23.38 2.92
N LYS A 167 -28.56 23.91 3.62
CA LYS A 167 -28.32 25.35 3.81
C LYS A 167 -27.31 25.92 2.79
N GLY A 168 -26.89 25.13 1.80
CA GLY A 168 -25.97 25.54 0.74
C GLY A 168 -24.49 25.62 1.15
N ARG A 169 -24.12 25.18 2.36
CA ARG A 169 -22.72 25.14 2.81
C ARG A 169 -21.99 24.02 2.09
N ARG A 170 -20.81 24.32 1.57
CA ARG A 170 -19.96 23.35 0.89
C ARG A 170 -19.16 22.54 1.90
N TYR A 171 -19.09 21.24 1.68
CA TYR A 171 -18.20 20.33 2.40
C TYR A 171 -17.36 19.62 1.35
N SER A 172 -16.05 19.59 1.59
CA SER A 172 -15.12 18.80 0.79
C SER A 172 -14.74 17.58 1.61
N SER A 173 -14.97 16.39 1.06
CA SER A 173 -14.44 15.14 1.60
C SER A 173 -13.42 14.60 0.61
N SER A 174 -12.23 14.28 1.10
CA SER A 174 -11.23 13.55 0.31
C SER A 174 -11.45 12.07 0.53
N VAL A 175 -11.76 11.35 -0.54
CA VAL A 175 -12.00 9.91 -0.50
C VAL A 175 -10.88 9.20 -1.22
N GLN A 176 -10.19 8.30 -0.52
CA GLN A 176 -9.16 7.47 -1.13
C GLN A 176 -9.77 6.54 -2.19
N VAL A 177 -9.16 6.51 -3.37
CA VAL A 177 -9.58 5.67 -4.50
C VAL A 177 -8.55 4.61 -4.88
N PHE A 178 -7.31 4.73 -4.37
CA PHE A 178 -6.25 3.73 -4.46
C PHE A 178 -5.22 3.99 -3.36
N LYS A 179 -4.78 2.96 -2.66
CA LYS A 179 -3.53 2.94 -1.87
C LYS A 179 -2.79 1.65 -2.19
N GLY A 180 -1.51 1.75 -2.50
CA GLY A 180 -0.65 0.59 -2.67
C GLY A 180 0.46 0.82 -3.69
N LEU A 181 0.91 -0.27 -4.33
CA LEU A 181 2.11 -0.26 -5.18
C LEU A 181 1.76 -0.19 -6.66
N ILE A 182 2.33 0.80 -7.36
CA ILE A 182 2.33 0.87 -8.81
C ILE A 182 3.66 0.32 -9.33
N LEU A 183 3.61 -0.78 -10.08
CA LEU A 183 4.75 -1.36 -10.78
C LEU A 183 4.64 -1.02 -12.27
N LYS A 184 5.62 -0.29 -12.82
CA LYS A 184 5.71 0.01 -14.26
C LYS A 184 7.01 -0.53 -14.83
N THR A 185 6.95 -1.27 -15.92
CA THR A 185 8.16 -1.74 -16.62
C THR A 185 8.05 -1.62 -18.12
N VAL A 186 9.18 -1.35 -18.77
CA VAL A 186 9.30 -1.33 -20.23
C VAL A 186 9.40 -2.75 -20.76
N LEU A 187 8.50 -3.09 -21.66
CA LEU A 187 8.46 -4.36 -22.38
C LEU A 187 9.40 -4.34 -23.58
N ASN A 188 9.90 -5.51 -23.97
CA ASN A 188 10.87 -5.62 -25.08
C ASN A 188 10.21 -5.53 -26.47
N LYS A 189 8.89 -5.61 -26.54
CA LYS A 189 8.09 -5.49 -27.76
C LYS A 189 7.16 -4.28 -27.63
N LYS A 190 6.94 -3.59 -28.74
CA LYS A 190 5.94 -2.53 -28.83
C LYS A 190 4.57 -3.16 -29.08
N TYR A 191 3.57 -2.70 -28.35
CA TYR A 191 2.16 -3.05 -28.47
C TYR A 191 1.47 -2.01 -29.34
N ASN A 192 0.64 -2.51 -30.24
CA ASN A 192 -0.17 -1.66 -31.09
C ASN A 192 -1.55 -1.41 -30.46
N GLY A 193 -2.03 -2.38 -29.70
CA GLY A 193 -3.25 -2.32 -28.93
C GLY A 193 -3.05 -1.81 -27.51
N ARG A 194 -4.17 -1.54 -26.87
CA ARG A 194 -4.32 -1.26 -25.46
C ARG A 194 -5.10 -2.41 -24.84
N THR A 195 -4.61 -2.92 -23.72
CA THR A 195 -5.28 -4.00 -22.97
C THR A 195 -5.33 -3.64 -21.50
N ILE A 196 -6.52 -3.75 -20.89
CA ILE A 196 -6.75 -3.50 -19.46
C ILE A 196 -7.25 -4.78 -18.82
N ILE A 197 -6.60 -5.20 -17.76
CA ILE A 197 -7.04 -6.28 -16.87
C ILE A 197 -7.52 -5.62 -15.57
N LYS A 198 -8.82 -5.70 -15.30
CA LYS A 198 -9.45 -5.18 -14.10
C LYS A 198 -9.89 -6.34 -13.23
N GLN A 199 -9.37 -6.43 -11.99
CA GLN A 199 -9.92 -7.33 -10.98
C GLN A 199 -11.39 -6.98 -10.75
N ARG A 200 -12.26 -7.99 -10.92
CA ARG A 200 -13.68 -7.93 -10.58
C ARG A 200 -13.82 -7.85 -9.06
N ALA A 201 -14.93 -7.28 -8.59
CA ALA A 201 -15.21 -7.17 -7.17
C ALA A 201 -15.03 -8.53 -6.48
N LEU A 202 -14.18 -8.56 -5.45
CA LEU A 202 -13.89 -9.77 -4.68
C LEU A 202 -15.18 -10.39 -4.14
N ASN A 203 -15.29 -11.72 -4.23
CA ASN A 203 -16.30 -12.47 -3.50
C ASN A 203 -16.03 -12.42 -1.98
N THR A 204 -17.00 -12.85 -1.17
CA THR A 204 -16.93 -12.75 0.29
C THR A 204 -15.74 -13.51 0.90
N GLU A 205 -15.40 -14.68 0.36
CA GLU A 205 -14.28 -15.50 0.86
C GLU A 205 -12.92 -14.83 0.62
N ASP A 206 -12.71 -14.29 -0.58
CA ASP A 206 -11.50 -13.58 -0.96
C ASP A 206 -11.30 -12.29 -0.15
N ARG A 207 -12.40 -11.59 0.17
CA ARG A 207 -12.38 -10.44 1.08
C ARG A 207 -11.98 -10.85 2.50
N MET A 208 -12.51 -11.96 3.00
CA MET A 208 -12.20 -12.47 4.34
C MET A 208 -10.73 -12.89 4.44
N LYS A 209 -10.16 -13.51 3.41
CA LYS A 209 -8.72 -13.83 3.35
C LYS A 209 -7.86 -12.57 3.42
N ALA A 210 -8.22 -11.55 2.64
CA ALA A 210 -7.47 -10.29 2.63
C ALA A 210 -7.57 -9.55 3.98
N PHE A 211 -8.77 -9.50 4.57
CA PHE A 211 -9.00 -8.94 5.92
C PHE A 211 -8.17 -9.67 6.97
N LYS A 212 -8.21 -11.01 6.99
CA LYS A 212 -7.43 -11.81 7.93
C LYS A 212 -5.94 -11.50 7.82
N SER A 213 -5.46 -11.37 6.59
CA SER A 213 -4.04 -11.10 6.35
C SER A 213 -3.62 -9.67 6.75
N GLU A 214 -4.50 -8.67 6.63
CA GLU A 214 -4.28 -7.31 7.14
C GLU A 214 -4.31 -7.29 8.69
N ALA A 215 -5.32 -7.91 9.30
CA ALA A 215 -5.45 -7.98 10.76
C ALA A 215 -4.29 -8.73 11.43
N GLU A 216 -3.81 -9.83 10.82
CA GLU A 216 -2.67 -10.59 11.33
C GLU A 216 -1.39 -9.77 11.38
N GLU A 217 -1.21 -8.83 10.46
CA GLU A 217 -0.04 -7.97 10.40
C GLU A 217 -0.10 -6.86 11.45
N GLU A 218 -1.28 -6.28 11.65
CA GLU A 218 -1.46 -5.17 12.60
C GLU A 218 -1.59 -5.65 14.05
N PHE A 219 -2.24 -6.79 14.28
CA PHE A 219 -2.62 -7.27 15.62
C PHE A 219 -2.04 -8.65 16.00
N GLY A 220 -1.37 -9.35 15.08
CA GLY A 220 -0.82 -10.68 15.33
C GLY A 220 -1.83 -11.83 15.19
N SER A 221 -1.33 -13.07 15.09
CA SER A 221 -2.13 -14.24 14.68
C SER A 221 -3.19 -14.69 15.70
N GLU A 222 -2.88 -14.66 17.00
CA GLU A 222 -3.81 -15.11 18.05
C GLU A 222 -5.03 -14.17 18.17
N ILE A 223 -4.79 -12.85 18.15
CA ILE A 223 -5.84 -11.83 18.21
C ILE A 223 -6.67 -11.84 16.93
N SER A 224 -6.05 -12.05 15.77
CA SER A 224 -6.75 -12.14 14.49
C SER A 224 -7.63 -13.38 14.40
N GLN A 225 -7.18 -14.51 14.93
CA GLN A 225 -7.95 -15.75 14.93
C GLN A 225 -9.10 -15.71 15.94
N ALA A 226 -8.90 -15.04 17.09
CA ALA A 226 -9.96 -14.75 18.05
C ALA A 226 -10.96 -13.72 17.51
N ALA A 227 -10.49 -12.71 16.76
CA ALA A 227 -11.34 -11.73 16.09
C ALA A 227 -12.22 -12.42 15.05
N VAL A 228 -11.65 -13.17 14.11
CA VAL A 228 -12.42 -13.87 13.06
C VAL A 228 -13.48 -14.83 13.64
N ASN A 229 -13.26 -15.39 14.83
CA ASN A 229 -14.14 -16.38 15.46
C ASN A 229 -15.07 -15.82 16.56
N SER A 230 -15.00 -14.52 16.88
CA SER A 230 -15.76 -13.95 18.00
C SER A 230 -17.18 -13.51 17.59
N PRO A 231 -18.25 -13.93 18.31
CA PRO A 231 -19.61 -13.42 18.08
C PRO A 231 -19.77 -11.91 18.41
N ILE A 232 -18.77 -11.29 19.05
CA ILE A 232 -18.73 -9.88 19.44
C ILE A 232 -18.22 -8.98 18.29
N ILE A 233 -17.74 -9.54 17.17
CA ILE A 233 -17.31 -8.76 15.99
C ILE A 233 -18.40 -7.83 15.46
N ASN A 234 -19.68 -8.21 15.58
CA ASN A 234 -20.81 -7.33 15.21
C ASN A 234 -20.87 -6.05 16.05
N THR A 235 -20.33 -6.07 17.28
CA THR A 235 -20.24 -4.93 18.19
C THR A 235 -18.93 -4.13 18.02
N ILE A 236 -17.86 -4.80 17.57
CA ILE A 236 -16.56 -4.18 17.22
C ILE A 236 -16.68 -3.28 15.97
N SER A 237 -17.84 -3.23 15.32
CA SER A 237 -18.19 -2.22 14.31
C SER A 237 -17.92 -0.78 14.76
N ASN A 238 -17.88 -0.49 16.06
CA ASN A 238 -17.53 0.85 16.59
C ASN A 238 -16.00 1.10 16.66
N LEU A 239 -15.17 0.09 16.44
CA LEU A 239 -13.70 0.16 16.30
C LEU A 239 -13.26 0.17 14.82
N ILE A 240 -14.18 -0.05 13.88
CA ILE A 240 -14.01 0.21 12.44
C ILE A 240 -14.06 1.73 12.19
N SER A 241 -13.20 2.47 12.91
CA SER A 241 -12.98 3.91 12.79
C SER A 241 -11.77 4.23 11.89
N ALA A 242 -11.16 3.22 11.25
CA ALA A 242 -10.14 3.36 10.22
C ALA A 242 -10.72 3.12 8.80
N LYS A 243 -11.97 3.53 8.57
CA LYS A 243 -12.79 3.12 7.44
C LYS A 243 -12.84 4.13 6.28
N GLU A 244 -11.68 4.60 5.85
CA GLU A 244 -11.56 5.26 4.54
C GLU A 244 -10.66 4.50 3.56
N ASN A 245 -9.81 3.59 4.05
CA ASN A 245 -8.68 3.04 3.26
C ASN A 245 -8.68 1.49 3.18
N SER A 246 -9.82 0.84 3.46
CA SER A 246 -9.96 -0.62 3.52
C SER A 246 -10.99 -1.14 2.52
N PRO A 247 -10.88 -2.40 2.04
CA PRO A 247 -11.92 -3.10 1.26
C PRO A 247 -13.31 -3.14 1.95
N LEU A 248 -13.38 -2.75 3.22
CA LEU A 248 -14.59 -2.59 4.02
C LEU A 248 -15.37 -1.28 3.73
N ARG A 249 -14.90 -0.42 2.82
CA ARG A 249 -15.60 0.84 2.43
C ARG A 249 -17.07 0.61 2.05
N ASN A 250 -17.39 -0.57 1.49
CA ASN A 250 -18.74 -0.94 1.04
C ASN A 250 -19.49 -1.87 2.02
N ILE A 251 -19.03 -2.03 3.26
CA ILE A 251 -19.71 -2.86 4.27
C ILE A 251 -20.28 -1.94 5.36
N GLY A 252 -21.58 -1.64 5.34
CA GLY A 252 -22.28 -0.84 6.35
C GLY A 252 -23.08 -1.70 7.35
N ILE A 253 -23.67 -1.07 8.35
CA ILE A 253 -24.68 -1.69 9.23
C ILE A 253 -25.97 -0.88 9.14
N ILE A 254 -27.08 -1.53 8.80
CA ILE A 254 -28.43 -0.94 8.82
C ILE A 254 -29.27 -1.78 9.78
N ASN A 255 -29.80 -1.15 10.82
CA ASN A 255 -30.66 -1.80 11.84
C ASN A 255 -30.03 -3.05 12.49
N GLY A 256 -28.74 -3.01 12.81
CA GLY A 256 -28.03 -4.12 13.45
C GLY A 256 -27.63 -5.27 12.53
N ASN A 257 -27.97 -5.20 11.23
CA ASN A 257 -27.57 -6.18 10.23
C ASN A 257 -26.42 -5.64 9.36
N LEU A 258 -25.46 -6.51 9.05
CA LEU A 258 -24.39 -6.23 8.09
C LEU A 258 -25.02 -6.04 6.71
N THR A 259 -24.79 -4.89 6.09
CA THR A 259 -25.30 -4.55 4.76
C THR A 259 -24.14 -4.20 3.84
N LEU A 260 -24.18 -4.69 2.61
CA LEU A 260 -23.22 -4.28 1.59
C LEU A 260 -23.76 -3.04 0.91
N ASN A 261 -23.12 -1.90 1.11
CA ASN A 261 -23.44 -0.67 0.37
C ASN A 261 -22.87 -0.81 -1.04
N THR A 262 -23.70 -1.35 -1.94
CA THR A 262 -23.37 -1.54 -3.37
C THR A 262 -23.56 -0.26 -4.19
N THR A 263 -24.05 0.81 -3.57
CA THR A 263 -24.41 2.11 -4.17
C THR A 263 -23.23 2.87 -4.80
N GLY A 264 -21.99 2.42 -4.60
CA GLY A 264 -20.77 2.92 -5.27
C GLY A 264 -20.09 1.93 -6.21
N LEU A 265 -20.62 0.72 -6.40
CA LEU A 265 -20.13 -0.24 -7.39
C LEU A 265 -20.72 0.12 -8.75
N SER A 266 -20.40 1.30 -9.28
CA SER A 266 -20.63 1.54 -10.70
C SER A 266 -19.88 0.47 -11.46
N GLU A 267 -20.59 -0.30 -12.29
CA GLU A 267 -19.99 -1.24 -13.21
C GLU A 267 -18.85 -0.53 -13.96
N PHE A 268 -17.64 -1.09 -13.89
CA PHE A 268 -16.48 -0.48 -14.52
C PHE A 268 -16.77 -0.35 -16.02
N LYS A 269 -16.85 0.89 -16.50
CA LYS A 269 -16.99 1.16 -17.93
C LYS A 269 -15.59 1.29 -18.52
N PRO A 270 -15.15 0.37 -19.39
CA PRO A 270 -13.84 0.49 -20.00
C PRO A 270 -13.78 1.77 -20.86
N PRO A 271 -12.58 2.34 -21.06
CA PRO A 271 -12.35 3.38 -22.05
C PRO A 271 -12.96 3.04 -23.42
N LYS A 272 -13.44 4.07 -24.12
CA LYS A 272 -14.08 3.92 -25.44
C LYS A 272 -13.15 3.18 -26.41
N GLY A 273 -13.70 2.18 -27.12
CA GLY A 273 -12.97 1.40 -28.13
C GLY A 273 -12.29 0.14 -27.62
N LEU A 274 -12.43 -0.19 -26.33
CA LEU A 274 -12.02 -1.48 -25.78
C LEU A 274 -13.22 -2.42 -25.66
N GLU A 275 -13.05 -3.66 -26.08
CA GLU A 275 -14.04 -4.73 -26.01
C GLU A 275 -13.60 -5.80 -25.02
N GLU A 276 -14.54 -6.48 -24.38
CA GLU A 276 -14.23 -7.55 -23.44
C GLU A 276 -13.63 -8.77 -24.16
N VAL A 277 -12.53 -9.30 -23.62
CA VAL A 277 -11.81 -10.45 -24.15
C VAL A 277 -11.95 -11.60 -23.16
N ILE A 278 -12.66 -12.65 -23.56
CA ILE A 278 -12.73 -13.89 -22.78
C ILE A 278 -11.49 -14.74 -23.08
N LEU A 279 -10.75 -15.07 -22.02
CA LEU A 279 -9.56 -15.90 -22.07
C LEU A 279 -9.89 -17.38 -21.80
N GLU A 280 -8.91 -18.26 -22.01
CA GLU A 280 -9.04 -19.71 -21.88
C GLU A 280 -9.17 -20.20 -20.43
N ASP A 281 -8.63 -19.47 -19.45
CA ASP A 281 -8.75 -19.82 -18.02
C ASP A 281 -10.08 -19.29 -17.46
N SER A 282 -11.03 -20.20 -17.28
CA SER A 282 -12.35 -19.89 -16.70
C SER A 282 -12.29 -19.36 -15.26
N GLU A 283 -11.29 -19.77 -14.47
CA GLU A 283 -11.09 -19.26 -13.10
C GLU A 283 -10.58 -17.82 -13.16
N PHE A 284 -9.62 -17.54 -14.04
CA PHE A 284 -9.14 -16.18 -14.26
C PHE A 284 -10.26 -15.22 -14.67
N ASN A 285 -11.13 -15.62 -15.61
CA ASN A 285 -12.25 -14.78 -16.06
C ASN A 285 -13.30 -14.49 -14.95
N LYS A 286 -13.39 -15.34 -13.91
CA LYS A 286 -14.24 -15.09 -12.74
C LYS A 286 -13.65 -14.00 -11.85
N SER A 287 -12.32 -13.94 -11.74
CA SER A 287 -11.62 -12.96 -10.92
C SER A 287 -11.29 -11.66 -11.66
N TYR A 288 -11.08 -11.72 -12.98
CA TYR A 288 -10.63 -10.59 -13.79
C TYR A 288 -11.53 -10.38 -15.01
N ALA A 289 -11.76 -9.12 -15.36
CA ALA A 289 -12.32 -8.70 -16.63
C ALA A 289 -11.17 -8.15 -17.48
N VAL A 290 -11.07 -8.61 -18.73
CA VAL A 290 -10.04 -8.16 -19.68
C VAL A 290 -10.71 -7.38 -20.79
N PHE A 291 -10.20 -6.19 -21.10
CA PHE A 291 -10.71 -5.33 -22.15
C PHE A 291 -9.58 -4.96 -23.11
N SER A 292 -9.77 -5.10 -24.42
CA SER A 292 -8.77 -4.72 -25.40
C SER A 292 -9.37 -4.23 -26.72
N ASN A 293 -8.62 -3.40 -27.45
CA ASN A 293 -8.92 -3.06 -28.84
C ASN A 293 -8.22 -4.00 -29.86
N ASP A 294 -7.36 -4.90 -29.37
CA ASP A 294 -6.72 -5.96 -30.17
C ASP A 294 -6.77 -7.27 -29.37
N GLN A 295 -7.80 -8.07 -29.62
CA GLN A 295 -7.98 -9.31 -28.85
C GLN A 295 -6.94 -10.40 -29.18
N VAL A 296 -6.24 -10.30 -30.31
CA VAL A 296 -5.20 -11.26 -30.70
C VAL A 296 -3.93 -10.94 -29.94
N GLU A 297 -3.52 -9.67 -29.93
CA GLU A 297 -2.37 -9.19 -29.15
C GLU A 297 -2.60 -9.40 -27.65
N ALA A 298 -3.82 -9.18 -27.15
CA ALA A 298 -4.18 -9.46 -25.75
C ALA A 298 -3.97 -10.93 -25.36
N ARG A 299 -4.36 -11.90 -26.20
CA ARG A 299 -4.17 -13.34 -25.91
C ARG A 299 -2.71 -13.77 -26.00
N TYR A 300 -1.93 -13.14 -26.88
CA TYR A 300 -0.50 -13.36 -26.95
C TYR A 300 0.22 -12.87 -25.67
N LEU A 301 -0.26 -11.77 -25.09
CA LEU A 301 0.25 -11.21 -23.85
C LEU A 301 -0.16 -12.01 -22.61
N ILE A 302 -1.45 -12.31 -22.52
CA ILE A 302 -2.10 -12.83 -21.32
C ILE A 302 -2.21 -14.36 -21.43
N THR A 303 -1.07 -15.02 -21.57
CA THR A 303 -1.00 -16.50 -21.60
C THR A 303 -1.38 -17.10 -20.25
N PRO A 304 -1.68 -18.42 -20.17
CA PRO A 304 -1.98 -19.06 -18.89
C PRO A 304 -0.87 -18.87 -17.86
N ALA A 305 0.39 -18.86 -18.31
CA ALA A 305 1.52 -18.64 -17.44
C ALA A 305 1.57 -17.20 -16.90
N PHE A 306 1.13 -16.20 -17.65
CA PHE A 306 0.98 -14.83 -17.13
C PHE A 306 -0.18 -14.74 -16.14
N MET A 307 -1.34 -15.35 -16.46
CA MET A 307 -2.51 -15.39 -15.58
C MET A 307 -2.16 -15.96 -14.20
N GLU A 308 -1.47 -17.09 -14.15
CA GLU A 308 -0.99 -17.70 -12.89
C GLU A 308 -0.04 -16.78 -12.11
N ARG A 309 0.87 -16.08 -12.80
CA ARG A 309 1.79 -15.14 -12.15
C ARG A 309 1.07 -13.92 -11.59
N LEU A 310 0.04 -13.41 -12.27
CA LEU A 310 -0.78 -12.31 -11.79
C LEU A 310 -1.59 -12.72 -10.55
N LYS A 311 -2.19 -13.93 -10.57
CA LYS A 311 -2.86 -14.54 -9.39
C LYS A 311 -1.88 -14.65 -8.20
N LYS A 312 -0.68 -15.19 -8.44
CA LYS A 312 0.36 -15.33 -7.41
C LYS A 312 0.83 -13.99 -6.82
N ILE A 313 0.94 -12.94 -7.63
CA ILE A 313 1.28 -11.60 -7.13
C ILE A 313 0.23 -11.11 -6.13
N ARG A 314 -1.05 -11.26 -6.45
CA ARG A 314 -2.13 -10.86 -5.54
C ARG A 314 -1.99 -11.56 -4.18
N GLU A 315 -1.73 -12.86 -4.18
CA GLU A 315 -1.58 -13.66 -2.96
C GLU A 315 -0.35 -13.23 -2.13
N VAL A 316 0.82 -13.10 -2.76
CA VAL A 316 2.06 -12.73 -2.06
C VAL A 316 1.96 -11.35 -1.43
N PHE A 317 1.30 -10.41 -2.11
CA PHE A 317 1.15 -9.03 -1.65
C PHE A 317 -0.04 -8.83 -0.70
N GLY A 318 -0.91 -9.85 -0.55
CA GLY A 318 -2.18 -9.70 0.17
C GLY A 318 -3.07 -8.60 -0.44
N ALA A 319 -2.95 -8.35 -1.74
CA ALA A 319 -3.60 -7.23 -2.41
C ALA A 319 -5.11 -7.46 -2.53
N TYR A 320 -5.90 -6.41 -2.24
CA TYR A 320 -7.35 -6.42 -2.41
C TYR A 320 -7.71 -6.47 -3.88
N ASN A 321 -7.08 -5.60 -4.67
CA ASN A 321 -7.31 -5.49 -6.09
C ASN A 321 -5.97 -5.44 -6.81
N VAL A 322 -5.87 -6.20 -7.89
CA VAL A 322 -4.74 -6.12 -8.82
C VAL A 322 -5.29 -5.68 -10.17
N HIS A 323 -4.78 -4.58 -10.70
CA HIS A 323 -5.09 -4.13 -12.06
C HIS A 323 -3.83 -4.13 -12.89
N CYS A 324 -3.97 -4.34 -14.19
CA CYS A 324 -2.85 -4.36 -15.10
C CYS A 324 -3.25 -3.65 -16.40
N VAL A 325 -2.34 -2.87 -16.96
CA VAL A 325 -2.52 -2.17 -18.22
C VAL A 325 -1.32 -2.43 -19.11
N PHE A 326 -1.59 -2.86 -20.33
CA PHE A 326 -0.64 -2.88 -21.43
C PHE A 326 -0.98 -1.73 -22.37
N GLU A 327 -0.04 -0.82 -22.56
CA GLU A 327 -0.18 0.32 -23.47
C GLU A 327 1.20 0.73 -23.97
N ASP A 328 1.30 1.06 -25.26
CA ASP A 328 2.54 1.40 -25.96
C ASP A 328 3.65 0.34 -25.84
N ASN A 329 4.59 0.50 -24.93
CA ASN A 329 5.66 -0.47 -24.63
C ASN A 329 5.79 -0.69 -23.13
N TYR A 330 4.73 -0.42 -22.37
CA TYR A 330 4.71 -0.55 -20.92
C TYR A 330 3.67 -1.56 -20.47
N ILE A 331 4.02 -2.27 -19.41
CA ILE A 331 3.05 -2.88 -18.51
C ILE A 331 3.07 -2.09 -17.21
N THR A 332 1.89 -1.70 -16.76
CA THR A 332 1.68 -1.02 -15.48
C THR A 332 0.71 -1.83 -14.64
N LEU A 333 1.17 -2.31 -13.48
CA LEU A 333 0.36 -2.99 -12.48
C LEU A 333 0.03 -2.02 -11.35
N PHE A 334 -1.19 -2.12 -10.84
CA PHE A 334 -1.68 -1.42 -9.67
C PHE A 334 -2.06 -2.49 -8.63
N LEU A 335 -1.30 -2.57 -7.55
CA LEU A 335 -1.49 -3.50 -6.45
C LEU A 335 -2.08 -2.73 -5.27
N GLU A 336 -3.39 -2.81 -5.08
CA GLU A 336 -4.08 -2.10 -4.02
C GLU A 336 -4.00 -2.90 -2.70
N THR A 337 -3.48 -2.28 -1.66
CA THR A 337 -3.36 -2.86 -0.32
C THR A 337 -3.30 -1.74 0.74
N GLY A 338 -3.72 -2.05 1.96
CA GLY A 338 -3.62 -1.14 3.10
C GLY A 338 -2.20 -1.07 3.68
N ARG A 339 -1.37 -2.06 3.34
CA ARG A 339 -0.01 -2.23 3.84
C ARG A 339 0.95 -1.23 3.23
N ASP A 340 1.91 -0.82 4.05
CA ASP A 340 3.04 -0.02 3.61
C ASP A 340 4.12 -0.95 3.04
N PHE A 341 4.64 -0.63 1.85
CA PHE A 341 5.67 -1.44 1.20
C PHE A 341 7.06 -0.98 1.64
N PHE A 342 8.03 -1.89 1.48
CA PHE A 342 9.44 -1.56 1.66
C PHE A 342 9.83 -1.10 3.09
N GLU A 343 8.93 -1.22 4.06
CA GLU A 343 9.19 -0.94 5.46
C GLU A 343 10.01 -2.07 6.11
N VAL A 344 11.31 -1.81 6.25
CA VAL A 344 12.29 -2.72 6.86
C VAL A 344 12.26 -2.71 8.39
N GLY A 345 11.60 -1.72 9.01
CA GLY A 345 11.42 -1.60 10.45
C GLY A 345 11.07 -0.18 10.88
N ASN A 346 10.68 -0.01 12.14
CA ASN A 346 10.36 1.29 12.71
C ASN A 346 11.14 1.52 14.02
N ILE A 347 10.99 2.70 14.63
CA ILE A 347 11.72 3.04 15.86
C ILE A 347 11.31 2.18 17.06
N ASN A 348 10.08 1.66 17.06
CA ASN A 348 9.49 0.91 18.17
C ASN A 348 9.70 -0.61 18.06
N THR A 349 10.09 -1.12 16.89
CA THR A 349 10.27 -2.56 16.64
C THR A 349 11.73 -2.90 16.37
N THR A 350 12.17 -4.08 16.82
CA THR A 350 13.55 -4.51 16.60
C THR A 350 13.83 -4.79 15.13
N LEU A 351 14.98 -4.35 14.64
CA LEU A 351 15.46 -4.65 13.28
C LEU A 351 15.97 -6.09 13.14
N CYS A 352 16.13 -6.82 14.24
CA CYS A 352 16.69 -8.17 14.25
C CYS A 352 15.68 -9.25 13.84
N ASN A 353 14.42 -8.89 13.55
CA ASN A 353 13.42 -9.84 13.10
C ASN A 353 13.64 -10.22 11.63
N LYS A 354 14.31 -11.36 11.41
CA LYS A 354 14.60 -11.91 10.07
C LYS A 354 13.36 -12.06 9.18
N LYS A 355 12.18 -12.34 9.76
CA LYS A 355 10.94 -12.56 9.00
C LYS A 355 10.53 -11.34 8.18
N ASN A 356 10.84 -10.12 8.65
CA ASN A 356 10.52 -8.88 7.93
C ASN A 356 11.29 -8.79 6.61
N TYR A 357 12.59 -9.09 6.63
CA TYR A 357 13.42 -9.11 5.42
C TYR A 357 13.02 -10.24 4.48
N GLU A 358 12.64 -11.39 5.02
CA GLU A 358 12.19 -12.53 4.23
C GLU A 358 10.87 -12.24 3.50
N LYS A 359 9.94 -11.51 4.16
CA LYS A 359 8.71 -10.99 3.54
C LYS A 359 9.01 -10.05 2.37
N ILE A 360 9.79 -8.98 2.61
CA ILE A 360 10.17 -8.01 1.57
C ILE A 360 10.88 -8.72 0.42
N PHE A 361 11.78 -9.65 0.73
CA PHE A 361 12.48 -10.40 -0.30
C PHE A 361 11.52 -11.24 -1.15
N ARG A 362 10.54 -11.94 -0.55
CA ARG A 362 9.51 -12.70 -1.28
C ARG A 362 8.66 -11.80 -2.17
N GLU A 363 8.29 -10.61 -1.70
CA GLU A 363 7.56 -9.60 -2.47
C GLU A 363 8.36 -9.15 -3.70
N LEU A 364 9.62 -8.73 -3.51
CA LEU A 364 10.53 -8.35 -4.60
C LEU A 364 10.67 -9.49 -5.62
N VAL A 365 10.78 -10.72 -5.16
CA VAL A 365 10.94 -11.88 -6.04
C VAL A 365 9.70 -12.12 -6.87
N SER A 366 8.52 -11.97 -6.29
CA SER A 366 7.26 -12.11 -7.01
C SER A 366 7.12 -11.03 -8.10
N ILE A 367 7.47 -9.78 -7.78
CA ILE A 367 7.60 -8.67 -8.76
C ILE A 367 8.55 -9.06 -9.90
N PHE A 368 9.79 -9.44 -9.58
CA PHE A 368 10.80 -9.69 -10.60
C PHE A 368 10.58 -10.99 -11.37
N ASN A 369 9.85 -11.96 -10.82
CA ASN A 369 9.39 -13.15 -11.54
C ASN A 369 8.33 -12.81 -12.59
N LEU A 370 7.40 -11.89 -12.27
CA LEU A 370 6.46 -11.37 -13.25
C LEU A 370 7.19 -10.61 -14.36
N ILE A 371 8.11 -9.71 -14.01
CA ILE A 371 8.88 -8.95 -15.01
C ILE A 371 9.74 -9.89 -15.86
N HIS A 372 10.29 -10.95 -15.26
CA HIS A 372 11.12 -11.91 -15.98
C HIS A 372 10.36 -12.67 -17.07
N TYR A 373 9.05 -12.91 -16.90
CA TYR A 373 8.21 -13.53 -17.94
C TYR A 373 8.30 -12.77 -19.26
N PHE A 374 8.11 -11.44 -19.22
CA PHE A 374 8.19 -10.58 -20.41
C PHE A 374 9.60 -10.44 -21.01
N LYS A 375 10.64 -10.86 -20.28
CA LYS A 375 11.98 -10.99 -20.86
C LYS A 375 12.14 -12.27 -21.67
N LEU A 376 11.52 -13.37 -21.24
CA LEU A 376 11.70 -14.70 -21.84
C LEU A 376 10.95 -14.86 -23.17
N ASP A 377 9.92 -14.05 -23.43
CA ASP A 377 9.18 -14.03 -24.70
C ASP A 377 9.99 -13.54 -25.91
N LYS A 378 11.28 -13.17 -25.72
CA LYS A 378 12.24 -12.93 -26.82
C LYS A 378 12.37 -14.09 -27.82
N LYS A 379 11.96 -15.31 -27.45
CA LYS A 379 12.10 -16.52 -28.29
C LYS A 379 10.84 -16.93 -29.06
N LEU A 380 9.71 -16.26 -28.84
CA LEU A 380 8.52 -16.50 -29.67
C LEU A 380 8.66 -15.65 -30.93
N GLY A 381 9.48 -16.15 -31.85
CA GLY A 381 9.73 -15.54 -33.15
C GLY A 381 8.46 -15.45 -33.97
N LEU A 382 7.94 -14.23 -34.09
CA LEU A 382 7.23 -13.69 -35.24
C LEU A 382 7.66 -12.23 -35.40
#